data_AF-A0A4R7P4D4-F1
#
_entry.id   AF-A0A4R7P4D4-F1
#
_cell.length_a   1.000
_cell.length_b   1.000
_cell.length_c   1.000
_cell.angle_alpha   90.00
_cell.angle_beta   90.00
_cell.angle_gamma   90.00
#
_symmetry.space_group_name_H-M   'P 1'
#
loop_
_entity.id
_entity.type
_entity.pdbx_description
1 polymer ?
#
loop_
_entity_poly.entity_id
_entity_poly.type
_entity_poly.pdbx_seq_one_letter_code
_entity_poly.pdbx_strand_id
1 'polypeptide(L)'
;MFAFRRVLIAISIALSLFAVGGCASKKTIDATSAESVISGVNKGDNVRITTRNDVVHKFVVTKITNKALYGENERVVYEDMSKVEVLKKEKDKKEGEGFWSKLF
;
A
#
# COMPACT_ATOMS: atom_id res chain seq x y z
N MET A 1 -18.09 -7.08 46.87
CA MET A 1 -18.14 -6.02 45.83
C MET A 1 -16.74 -5.46 45.45
N PHE A 2 -15.66 -6.26 45.51
CA PHE A 2 -14.29 -5.80 45.21
C PHE A 2 -13.56 -6.60 44.11
N ALA A 3 -14.05 -7.77 43.73
CA ALA A 3 -13.44 -8.60 42.68
C ALA A 3 -13.74 -8.11 41.25
N PHE A 4 -14.93 -7.53 41.03
CA PHE A 4 -15.38 -7.06 39.71
C PHE A 4 -14.55 -5.89 39.15
N ARG A 5 -14.01 -5.03 40.03
CA ARG A 5 -13.20 -3.85 39.63
C ARG A 5 -11.82 -4.22 39.09
N ARG A 6 -11.24 -5.34 39.53
CA ARG A 6 -9.89 -5.78 39.11
C ARG A 6 -9.90 -6.46 37.74
N VAL A 7 -10.99 -7.14 37.40
CA VAL A 7 -11.17 -7.81 36.10
C VAL A 7 -11.35 -6.79 34.98
N LEU A 8 -12.08 -5.70 35.23
CA LEU A 8 -12.31 -4.64 34.24
C LEU A 8 -11.02 -3.87 33.87
N ILE A 9 -10.06 -3.76 34.80
CA ILE A 9 -8.77 -3.08 34.55
C ILE A 9 -7.81 -3.96 33.74
N ALA A 10 -7.86 -5.29 33.90
CA ALA A 10 -7.02 -6.19 33.11
C ALA A 10 -7.46 -6.23 31.63
N ILE A 11 -8.76 -6.12 31.38
CA ILE A 11 -9.33 -6.11 30.02
C ILE A 11 -8.92 -4.83 29.26
N SER A 12 -8.87 -3.67 29.93
CA SER A 12 -8.49 -2.41 29.28
C SER A 12 -7.01 -2.37 28.87
N ILE A 13 -6.11 -3.02 29.62
CA ILE A 13 -4.69 -3.11 29.26
C ILE A 13 -4.50 -3.98 28.01
N ALA A 14 -5.22 -5.10 27.91
CA ALA A 14 -5.14 -6.00 26.75
C ALA A 14 -5.66 -5.36 25.44
N LEU A 15 -6.68 -4.49 25.52
CA LEU A 15 -7.21 -3.76 24.35
C LEU A 15 -6.27 -2.69 23.80
N SER A 16 -5.42 -2.10 24.64
CA SER A 16 -4.50 -1.03 24.22
C SER A 16 -3.34 -1.51 23.32
N LEU A 17 -3.00 -2.81 23.36
CA LEU A 17 -1.91 -3.39 22.55
C LEU A 17 -2.33 -3.78 21.13
N PHE A 18 -3.62 -3.73 20.79
CA PHE A 18 -4.12 -4.08 19.46
C PHE A 18 -4.16 -2.88 18.48
N ALA A 19 -3.83 -1.66 18.95
CA ALA A 19 -3.95 -0.43 18.18
C ALA A 19 -2.71 -0.04 17.35
N VAL A 20 -1.64 -0.85 17.33
CA VAL A 20 -0.53 -0.67 16.37
C VAL A 20 -0.82 -1.47 15.10
N GLY A 21 -2.05 -1.32 14.61
CA GLY A 21 -2.53 -1.90 13.36
C GLY A 21 -1.97 -1.13 12.18
N GLY A 22 -0.82 -1.58 11.68
CA GLY A 22 -0.41 -1.42 10.29
C GLY A 22 -0.10 0.00 9.84
N CYS A 23 1.18 0.39 9.91
CA CYS A 23 1.73 1.24 8.86
C CYS A 23 1.46 0.55 7.53
N ALA A 24 0.42 1.00 6.81
CA ALA A 24 0.21 0.66 5.42
C ALA A 24 1.40 1.26 4.64
N SER A 25 2.50 0.51 4.57
CA SER A 25 3.69 0.88 3.80
C SER A 25 3.29 1.03 2.34
N LYS A 26 2.93 2.25 1.97
CA LYS A 26 2.83 2.69 0.58
C LYS A 26 4.26 2.76 0.07
N LYS A 27 4.57 1.95 -0.94
CA LYS A 27 5.89 2.00 -1.59
C LYS A 27 5.90 3.25 -2.47
N THR A 28 6.47 4.32 -1.93
CA THR A 28 6.77 5.54 -2.68
C THR A 28 8.13 5.36 -3.34
N ILE A 29 8.20 5.63 -4.63
CA ILE A 29 9.42 5.60 -5.43
C ILE A 29 9.67 7.02 -5.90
N ASP A 30 10.82 7.56 -5.53
CA ASP A 30 11.29 8.83 -6.09
C ASP A 30 11.63 8.64 -7.56
N ALA A 31 11.05 9.48 -8.41
CA ALA A 31 11.23 9.44 -9.86
C ALA A 31 12.54 10.11 -10.32
N THR A 32 13.56 10.16 -9.46
CA THR A 32 14.84 10.82 -9.74
C THR A 32 15.61 10.16 -10.89
N SER A 33 15.39 8.86 -11.12
CA SER A 33 15.93 8.11 -12.25
C SER A 33 14.93 7.10 -12.77
N ALA A 34 14.91 6.91 -14.09
CA ALA A 34 14.10 5.89 -14.76
C ALA A 34 14.35 4.48 -14.18
N GLU A 35 15.58 4.19 -13.80
CA GLU A 35 16.00 2.88 -13.29
C GLU A 35 15.37 2.56 -11.92
N SER A 36 15.22 3.57 -11.06
CA SER A 36 14.51 3.46 -9.77
C SER A 36 13.02 3.16 -9.96
N VAL A 37 12.40 3.77 -10.98
CA VAL A 37 10.99 3.53 -11.32
C VAL A 37 10.80 2.14 -11.92
N ILE A 38 11.66 1.74 -12.86
CA ILE A 38 11.59 0.43 -13.53
C ILE A 38 11.81 -0.72 -12.54
N SER A 39 12.77 -0.58 -11.62
CA SER A 39 13.00 -1.60 -10.57
C SER A 39 11.90 -1.60 -9.50
N GLY A 40 11.20 -0.49 -9.34
CA GLY A 40 10.19 -0.30 -8.31
C GLY A 40 8.78 -0.77 -8.70
N VAL A 41 8.46 -0.79 -9.99
CA VAL A 41 7.12 -1.00 -10.57
C VAL A 41 7.10 -2.25 -11.44
N ASN A 42 6.04 -3.06 -11.36
CA ASN A 42 5.84 -4.22 -12.22
C ASN A 42 4.63 -4.04 -13.15
N LYS A 43 4.58 -4.84 -14.22
CA LYS A 43 3.36 -4.98 -15.03
C LYS A 43 2.24 -5.56 -14.16
N GLY A 44 1.05 -4.96 -14.25
CA GLY A 44 -0.13 -5.32 -13.46
C GLY A 44 -0.25 -4.60 -12.12
N ASP A 45 0.73 -3.76 -11.75
CA ASP A 45 0.66 -2.90 -10.58
C ASP A 45 -0.26 -1.70 -10.87
N ASN A 46 -1.03 -1.31 -9.85
CA ASN A 46 -1.79 -0.06 -9.89
C ASN A 46 -0.86 1.05 -9.39
N VAL A 47 -0.57 2.03 -10.24
CA VAL A 47 0.35 3.11 -9.90
C VAL A 47 -0.38 4.44 -9.89
N ARG A 48 0.04 5.31 -8.97
CA ARG A 48 -0.30 6.73 -8.97
C ARG A 48 0.96 7.52 -9.27
N ILE A 49 0.95 8.25 -10.37
CA ILE A 49 2.10 9.03 -10.83
C ILE A 49 1.71 10.51 -10.75
N THR A 50 2.50 11.29 -10.03
CA THR A 50 2.39 12.75 -10.03
C THR A 50 3.45 13.31 -10.97
N THR A 51 3.04 14.10 -11.95
CA THR A 51 3.94 14.79 -12.87
C THR A 51 4.52 16.06 -12.25
N ARG A 52 5.53 16.65 -12.87
CA ARG A 52 6.11 17.94 -12.46
C ARG A 52 5.14 19.12 -12.60
N ASN A 53 4.09 18.98 -13.41
CA ASN A 53 3.02 19.96 -13.56
C ASN A 53 1.85 19.72 -12.60
N ASP A 54 2.08 18.95 -11.53
CA ASP A 54 1.09 18.54 -10.52
C ASP A 54 -0.12 17.75 -11.08
N VAL A 55 -0.03 17.25 -12.33
CA VAL A 55 -1.05 16.35 -12.90
C VAL A 55 -0.86 14.95 -12.34
N VAL A 56 -1.96 14.36 -11.84
CA VAL A 56 -1.97 13.02 -11.24
C VAL A 56 -2.59 12.03 -12.21
N HIS A 57 -1.81 11.01 -12.57
CA HIS A 57 -2.21 9.87 -13.39
C HIS A 57 -2.38 8.65 -12.51
N LYS A 58 -3.46 7.87 -12.70
CA LYS A 58 -3.69 6.64 -11.96
C LYS A 58 -4.15 5.56 -12.91
N PHE A 59 -3.30 4.55 -13.12
CA PHE A 59 -3.59 3.47 -14.04
C PHE A 59 -2.89 2.17 -13.64
N VAL A 60 -3.33 1.07 -14.23
CA VAL A 60 -2.65 -0.22 -14.12
C VAL A 60 -1.58 -0.30 -15.20
N VAL A 61 -0.36 -0.63 -14.80
CA VAL A 61 0.77 -0.70 -15.73
C VAL A 61 0.61 -1.92 -16.63
N THR A 62 0.42 -1.71 -17.93
CA THR A 62 0.32 -2.77 -18.93
C THR A 62 1.69 -3.08 -19.53
N LYS A 63 2.53 -2.05 -19.69
CA LYS A 63 3.86 -2.16 -20.29
C LYS A 63 4.83 -1.15 -19.66
N ILE A 64 6.06 -1.62 -19.44
CA ILE A 64 7.18 -0.84 -18.93
C ILE A 64 8.22 -0.77 -20.04
N THR A 65 8.71 0.42 -20.35
CA THR A 65 9.86 0.61 -21.26
C THR A 65 10.92 1.46 -20.58
N ASN A 66 12.07 1.61 -21.23
CA ASN A 66 13.17 2.44 -20.71
C ASN A 66 12.88 3.95 -20.76
N LYS A 67 11.75 4.37 -21.34
CA LYS A 67 11.39 5.79 -21.49
C LYS A 67 10.11 6.18 -20.75
N ALA A 68 9.17 5.25 -20.58
CA ALA A 68 7.85 5.56 -20.06
C ALA A 68 7.15 4.34 -19.45
N LEU A 69 6.18 4.62 -18.58
CA LEU A 69 5.16 3.66 -18.15
C LEU A 69 3.92 3.80 -19.04
N TYR A 70 3.34 2.66 -19.39
CA TYR A 70 2.13 2.57 -20.20
C TYR A 70 1.04 1.88 -19.39
N GLY A 71 -0.14 2.49 -19.40
CA GLY A 71 -1.40 1.89 -19.01
C GLY A 71 -2.21 1.46 -20.23
N GLU A 72 -3.50 1.21 -20.03
CA GLU A 72 -4.42 0.83 -21.10
C GLU A 72 -4.65 1.98 -22.10
N ASN A 73 -4.86 3.20 -21.58
CA ASN A 73 -5.05 4.42 -22.37
C ASN A 73 -4.15 5.58 -21.91
N GLU A 74 -3.17 5.29 -21.05
CA GLU A 74 -2.29 6.30 -20.47
C GLU A 74 -0.82 6.00 -20.79
N ARG A 75 -0.03 7.06 -20.99
CA ARG A 75 1.41 6.98 -21.16
C ARG A 75 2.03 8.13 -20.38
N VAL A 76 2.96 7.81 -19.49
CA VAL A 76 3.68 8.83 -18.71
C VAL A 76 5.19 8.59 -18.85
N VAL A 77 5.90 9.61 -19.32
CA VAL A 77 7.36 9.59 -19.55
C VAL A 77 8.06 9.85 -18.21
N TYR A 78 9.17 9.15 -17.95
CA TYR A 78 9.88 9.30 -16.67
C TYR A 78 10.35 10.72 -16.38
N GLU A 79 10.75 11.46 -17.41
CA GLU A 79 11.22 12.85 -17.29
C GLU A 79 10.14 13.80 -16.75
N ASP A 80 8.87 13.51 -17.06
CA ASP A 80 7.73 14.31 -16.59
C ASP A 80 7.28 13.89 -15.19
N MET A 81 7.77 12.77 -14.67
CA MET A 81 7.40 12.27 -13.34
C MET A 81 8.13 13.04 -12.25
N SER A 82 7.38 13.40 -11.21
CA SER A 82 7.90 13.91 -9.95
C SER A 82 7.88 12.80 -8.89
N LYS A 83 6.80 12.01 -8.84
CA LYS A 83 6.61 10.96 -7.82
C LYS A 83 5.85 9.78 -8.38
N VAL A 84 6.24 8.56 -7.99
CA VAL A 84 5.53 7.32 -8.34
C VAL A 84 5.16 6.56 -7.07
N GLU A 85 3.88 6.26 -6.89
CA GLU A 85 3.37 5.48 -5.77
C GLU A 85 2.77 4.17 -6.30
N VAL A 86 3.31 3.03 -5.86
CA VAL A 86 2.70 1.72 -6.16
C VAL A 86 1.60 1.48 -5.14
N LEU A 87 0.36 1.51 -5.61
CA LEU A 87 -0.80 1.16 -4.82
C LEU A 87 -0.85 -0.36 -4.72
N LYS A 88 -0.64 -0.90 -3.52
CA LYS A 88 -0.93 -2.32 -3.27
C LYS A 88 -2.37 -2.56 -3.71
N LYS A 89 -2.57 -3.53 -4.61
CA LYS A 89 -3.86 -4.21 -4.70
C LYS A 89 -4.21 -4.62 -3.27
N GLU A 90 -5.38 -4.22 -2.80
CA GLU A 90 -5.94 -4.85 -1.60
C GLU A 90 -5.89 -6.34 -1.88
N LYS A 91 -4.88 -7.02 -1.31
CA LYS A 91 -4.99 -8.46 -1.13
C LYS A 91 -6.21 -8.56 -0.26
N ASP A 92 -7.26 -9.20 -0.78
CA ASP A 92 -8.36 -9.73 0.01
C ASP A 92 -7.78 -10.15 1.34
N LYS A 93 -8.09 -9.33 2.34
CA LYS A 93 -7.78 -9.62 3.72
C LYS A 93 -8.70 -10.80 4.02
N LYS A 94 -8.25 -12.01 3.71
CA LYS A 94 -8.83 -13.21 4.29
C LYS A 94 -8.54 -13.09 5.78
N GLU A 95 -9.46 -12.40 6.45
CA GLU A 95 -9.60 -12.37 7.88
C GLU A 95 -9.65 -13.81 8.37
N GLY A 96 -8.66 -14.19 9.18
CA GLY A 96 -8.95 -14.85 10.44
C GLY A 96 -9.52 -16.28 10.46
N GLU A 97 -9.67 -17.01 9.36
CA GLU A 97 -10.19 -18.39 9.39
C GLU A 97 -9.13 -19.46 9.75
N GLY A 98 -8.41 -19.31 10.86
CA GLY A 98 -7.48 -20.38 11.26
C GLY A 98 -7.04 -20.40 12.72
N PHE A 99 -7.23 -19.29 13.44
CA PHE A 99 -6.85 -19.23 14.85
C PHE A 99 -8.00 -19.60 15.80
N TRP A 100 -9.24 -19.28 15.43
CA TRP A 100 -10.42 -19.52 16.29
C TRP A 100 -11.09 -20.89 16.11
N SER A 101 -10.84 -21.60 15.00
CA SER A 101 -11.45 -22.92 14.73
C SER A 101 -10.78 -24.09 15.45
N LYS A 102 -9.69 -23.86 16.20
CA LYS A 102 -9.03 -24.86 17.06
C LYS A 102 -9.27 -24.63 18.56
N LEU A 103 -10.08 -23.63 18.91
CA LEU A 103 -10.36 -23.21 20.28
C LEU A 103 -11.80 -23.49 20.72
N PHE A 104 -12.62 -24.08 19.85
CA PHE A 104 -13.92 -24.68 20.17
C PHE A 104 -13.95 -26.11 19.67
#